data_AF-A0A0D0GZQ7-F1
#
_entry.id   AF-A0A0D0GZQ7-F1
#
_cell.length_a   1.000
_cell.length_b   1.000
_cell.length_c   1.000
_cell.angle_alpha   90.00
_cell.angle_beta   90.00
_cell.angle_gamma   90.00
#
_symmetry.space_group_name_H-M   'P 1'
#
loop_
_entity.id
_entity.type
_entity.pdbx_description
1 polymer ?
#
loop_
_entity_poly.entity_id
_entity_poly.type
_entity_poly.pdbx_seq_one_letter_code
_entity_poly.pdbx_strand_id
1 'polypeptide(L)'
;MNPFQKIKSAVNKCQRFFINRTLQRKLTNQGMTVISANCVGAFILHDLHQPFNSPFVNLCLSPQDFLRYLQNMDFYRTQPLTFVQTEKSYPVGKLADLEIHFMHYHSEQEANEKWQLRTSRMKLDNLFIMMTDRDGVTEKDIQLFDQLPFKNKVIFTHKPYPAFKSACYIKGFEKQNQVGDIFEFSGWNGKKYYDQFDYVKWFNQA
;
A
#
# COMPACT_ATOMS: atom_id res chain seq x y z
N MET A 1 -15.62 -15.95 17.13
CA MET A 1 -14.27 -15.66 17.68
C MET A 1 -14.15 -16.16 19.11
N ASN A 2 -13.13 -16.97 19.38
CA ASN A 2 -12.80 -17.50 20.71
C ASN A 2 -12.49 -16.34 21.70
N PRO A 3 -12.92 -16.39 22.97
CA PRO A 3 -12.59 -15.39 24.01
C PRO A 3 -11.12 -14.98 24.03
N PHE A 4 -10.20 -15.92 23.85
CA PHE A 4 -8.77 -15.68 23.81
C PHE A 4 -8.35 -14.76 22.64
N GLN A 5 -8.96 -14.93 21.47
CA GLN A 5 -8.71 -14.07 20.30
C GLN A 5 -9.24 -12.65 20.53
N LYS A 6 -10.36 -12.50 21.25
CA LYS A 6 -10.90 -11.17 21.61
C LYS A 6 -9.95 -10.43 22.55
N ILE A 7 -9.42 -11.13 23.58
CA ILE A 7 -8.43 -10.56 24.50
C ILE A 7 -7.17 -10.15 23.74
N LYS A 8 -6.60 -11.04 22.91
CA LYS A 8 -5.45 -10.73 22.06
C LYS A 8 -5.68 -9.47 21.22
N SER A 9 -6.85 -9.38 20.57
CA SER A 9 -7.22 -8.23 19.75
C SER A 9 -7.28 -6.94 20.56
N ALA A 10 -7.90 -6.97 21.75
CA ALA A 10 -8.00 -5.81 22.62
C ALA A 10 -6.62 -5.33 23.11
N VAL A 11 -5.76 -6.25 23.55
CA VAL A 11 -4.38 -5.95 23.97
C VAL A 11 -3.59 -5.29 22.84
N ASN A 12 -3.62 -5.88 21.64
CA ASN A 12 -2.93 -5.33 20.48
C ASN A 12 -3.46 -3.94 20.09
N LYS A 13 -4.78 -3.71 20.12
CA LYS A 13 -5.37 -2.40 19.83
C LYS A 13 -4.92 -1.33 20.84
N CYS A 14 -4.92 -1.67 22.13
CA CYS A 14 -4.44 -0.79 23.19
C CYS A 14 -2.95 -0.42 22.99
N GLN A 15 -2.10 -1.40 22.74
CA GLN A 15 -0.68 -1.16 22.50
C GLN A 15 -0.45 -0.39 21.19
N ARG A 16 -1.19 -0.71 20.12
CA ARG A 16 -1.10 0.00 18.83
C ARG A 16 -1.43 1.49 18.99
N PHE A 17 -2.37 1.85 19.85
CA PHE A 17 -2.67 3.26 20.15
C PHE A 17 -1.43 4.02 20.65
N PHE A 18 -0.67 3.46 21.60
CA PHE A 18 0.56 4.08 22.11
C PHE A 18 1.70 4.08 21.08
N ILE A 19 1.83 3.01 20.30
CA ILE A 19 2.80 2.92 19.19
C ILE A 19 2.49 4.02 18.16
N ASN A 20 1.25 4.12 17.69
CA ASN A 20 0.82 5.13 16.73
C ASN A 20 1.12 6.54 17.24
N ARG A 21 0.77 6.86 18.49
CA ARG A 21 1.06 8.18 19.08
C ARG A 21 2.56 8.51 19.09
N THR A 22 3.41 7.50 19.31
CA THR A 22 4.87 7.67 19.25
C THR A 22 5.36 7.90 17.82
N LEU A 23 4.85 7.12 16.87
CA LEU A 23 5.21 7.25 15.45
C LEU A 23 4.74 8.57 14.86
N GLN A 24 3.52 9.00 15.18
CA GLN A 24 2.97 10.30 14.81
C GLN A 24 3.84 11.46 15.29
N ARG A 25 4.36 11.41 16.52
CA ARG A 25 5.27 12.44 17.06
C ARG A 25 6.63 12.47 16.38
N LYS A 26 7.10 11.33 15.86
CA LYS A 26 8.39 11.21 15.16
C LYS A 26 8.30 11.60 13.68
N LEU A 27 7.10 11.56 13.10
CA LEU A 27 6.87 11.95 11.72
C LEU A 27 6.96 13.46 11.57
N THR A 28 7.93 13.93 10.79
CA THR A 28 8.12 15.36 10.49
C THR A 28 7.68 15.71 9.07
N ASN A 29 7.68 14.74 8.14
CA ASN A 29 7.16 14.93 6.79
C ASN A 29 5.62 14.99 6.77
N GLN A 30 5.06 15.89 5.95
CA GLN A 30 3.62 16.10 5.79
C GLN A 30 3.25 16.16 4.31
N GLY A 31 2.01 15.77 3.98
CA GLY A 31 1.52 15.85 2.60
C GLY A 31 2.14 14.82 1.66
N MET A 32 2.61 13.69 2.20
CA MET A 32 3.16 12.58 1.43
C MET A 32 2.13 12.02 0.45
N THR A 33 2.60 11.66 -0.74
CA THR A 33 1.85 10.87 -1.71
C THR A 33 2.31 9.42 -1.60
N VAL A 34 1.45 8.54 -1.09
CA VAL A 34 1.75 7.11 -1.01
C VAL A 34 0.95 6.37 -2.07
N ILE A 35 1.65 5.74 -3.01
CA ILE A 35 1.08 4.82 -4.00
C ILE A 35 1.46 3.42 -3.57
N SER A 36 0.46 2.58 -3.32
CA SER A 36 0.65 1.23 -2.79
C SER A 36 -0.13 0.23 -3.63
N ALA A 37 0.50 -0.89 -4.00
CA ALA A 37 -0.14 -1.94 -4.80
C ALA A 37 -1.36 -2.57 -4.09
N ASN A 38 -1.40 -2.47 -2.76
CA ASN A 38 -2.46 -2.95 -1.90
C ASN A 38 -2.72 -1.98 -0.72
N CYS A 39 -3.53 -2.39 0.25
CA CYS A 39 -3.97 -1.54 1.37
C CYS A 39 -2.86 -1.12 2.36
N VAL A 40 -1.63 -1.64 2.26
CA VAL A 40 -0.55 -1.36 3.23
C VAL A 40 -0.29 0.14 3.38
N GLY A 41 -0.11 0.87 2.28
CA GLY A 41 0.10 2.32 2.32
C GLY A 41 -1.04 3.08 2.99
N ALA A 42 -2.29 2.70 2.71
CA ALA A 42 -3.47 3.30 3.33
C ALA A 42 -3.52 3.05 4.85
N PHE A 43 -3.20 1.83 5.31
CA PHE A 43 -3.15 1.52 6.74
C PHE A 43 -2.05 2.27 7.48
N ILE A 44 -0.87 2.42 6.85
CA ILE A 44 0.23 3.20 7.41
C ILE A 44 -0.18 4.68 7.57
N LEU A 45 -0.75 5.29 6.53
CA LEU A 45 -1.22 6.68 6.58
C LEU A 45 -2.33 6.87 7.63
N HIS A 46 -3.27 5.93 7.72
CA HIS A 46 -4.31 5.93 8.75
C HIS A 46 -3.70 5.90 10.16
N ASP A 47 -2.75 4.99 10.42
CA ASP A 47 -2.09 4.89 11.72
C ASP A 47 -1.26 6.14 12.09
N LEU A 48 -0.78 6.88 11.08
CA LEU A 48 -0.06 8.14 11.25
C LEU A 48 -0.97 9.38 11.27
N HIS A 49 -2.29 9.22 11.18
CA HIS A 49 -3.27 10.32 11.02
C HIS A 49 -2.92 11.26 9.86
N GLN A 50 -2.46 10.70 8.75
CA GLN A 50 -2.10 11.46 7.55
C GLN A 50 -3.22 11.38 6.50
N PRO A 51 -3.44 12.45 5.72
CA PRO A 51 -4.42 12.44 4.64
C PRO A 51 -4.01 11.48 3.52
N PHE A 52 -5.00 10.93 2.83
CA PHE A 52 -4.79 10.15 1.61
C PHE A 52 -4.62 11.10 0.39
N ASN A 53 -3.37 11.42 0.04
CA ASN A 53 -3.02 12.27 -1.10
C ASN A 53 -2.73 11.49 -2.38
N SER A 54 -3.35 10.32 -2.53
CA SER A 54 -3.19 9.40 -3.67
C SER A 54 -4.51 8.64 -3.84
N PRO A 55 -4.91 8.30 -5.07
CA PRO A 55 -6.14 7.55 -5.30
C PRO A 55 -6.04 6.09 -4.84
N PHE A 56 -4.83 5.55 -4.59
CA PHE A 56 -4.54 4.16 -4.23
C PHE A 56 -4.95 3.80 -2.79
N VAL A 57 -6.25 3.91 -2.50
CA VAL A 57 -6.87 3.58 -1.22
C VAL A 57 -8.12 2.75 -1.48
N ASN A 58 -8.24 1.63 -0.76
CA ASN A 58 -9.37 0.70 -0.86
C ASN A 58 -9.57 0.10 -2.26
N LEU A 59 -8.49 -0.02 -3.01
CA LEU A 59 -8.46 -0.60 -4.35
C LEU A 59 -7.26 -1.52 -4.52
N CYS A 60 -7.29 -2.35 -5.56
CA CYS A 60 -6.12 -3.09 -6.03
C CYS A 60 -6.07 -3.14 -7.56
N LEU A 61 -4.87 -3.39 -8.06
CA LEU A 61 -4.60 -3.74 -9.45
C LEU A 61 -3.86 -5.08 -9.47
N SER A 62 -3.77 -5.71 -10.64
CA SER A 62 -2.77 -6.78 -10.81
C SER A 62 -1.36 -6.21 -10.58
N PRO A 63 -0.39 -7.01 -10.11
CA PRO A 63 0.99 -6.54 -9.97
C PRO A 63 1.57 -6.00 -11.27
N GLN A 64 1.22 -6.61 -12.40
CA GLN A 64 1.65 -6.17 -13.73
C GLN A 64 1.06 -4.81 -14.09
N ASP A 65 -0.24 -4.59 -13.89
CA ASP A 65 -0.86 -3.29 -14.14
C ASP A 65 -0.36 -2.21 -13.19
N PHE A 66 -0.04 -2.56 -11.95
CA PHE A 66 0.61 -1.63 -11.01
C PHE A 66 1.99 -1.19 -11.52
N LEU A 67 2.83 -2.12 -12.00
CA LEU A 67 4.13 -1.78 -12.59
C LEU A 67 3.96 -0.92 -13.85
N ARG A 68 2.99 -1.23 -14.71
CA ARG A 68 2.68 -0.44 -15.91
C ARG A 68 2.22 0.96 -15.56
N TYR A 69 1.37 1.10 -14.54
CA TYR A 69 0.98 2.40 -13.99
C TYR A 69 2.20 3.22 -13.59
N LEU A 70 3.13 2.62 -12.84
CA LEU A 70 4.34 3.30 -12.37
C LEU A 70 5.30 3.66 -13.51
N GLN A 71 5.41 2.82 -14.54
CA GLN A 71 6.26 3.08 -15.72
C GLN A 71 5.77 4.27 -16.56
N ASN A 72 4.46 4.56 -16.55
CA ASN A 72 3.86 5.63 -17.35
C ASN A 72 2.86 6.48 -16.54
N MET A 73 3.25 6.83 -15.31
CA MET A 73 2.35 7.46 -14.33
C MET A 73 1.78 8.79 -14.81
N ASP A 74 2.57 9.57 -15.55
CA ASP A 74 2.13 10.87 -16.10
C ASP A 74 1.01 10.73 -17.12
N PHE A 75 1.04 9.69 -17.95
CA PHE A 75 -0.05 9.38 -18.86
C PHE A 75 -1.29 8.91 -18.10
N TYR A 76 -1.13 7.93 -17.20
CA TYR A 76 -2.26 7.29 -16.53
C TYR A 76 -3.03 8.23 -15.61
N ARG A 77 -2.36 9.13 -14.90
CA ARG A 77 -3.03 10.08 -13.99
C ARG A 77 -3.94 11.08 -14.69
N THR A 78 -3.79 11.28 -16.01
CA THR A 78 -4.65 12.18 -16.79
C THR A 78 -5.78 11.45 -17.51
N GLN A 79 -5.80 10.12 -17.49
CA GLN A 79 -6.84 9.36 -18.19
C GLN A 79 -8.17 9.41 -17.45
N PRO A 80 -9.30 9.45 -18.18
CA PRO A 80 -10.60 9.27 -17.57
C PRO A 80 -10.73 7.86 -17.02
N LEU A 81 -11.42 7.73 -15.89
CA LEU A 81 -11.81 6.45 -15.33
C LEU A 81 -13.18 6.07 -15.91
N THR A 82 -13.24 4.95 -16.61
CA THR A 82 -14.50 4.35 -17.08
C THR A 82 -14.78 3.08 -16.28
N PHE A 83 -15.98 2.52 -16.37
CA PHE A 83 -16.36 1.32 -15.60
C PHE A 83 -16.95 0.26 -16.52
N VAL A 84 -16.73 -1.00 -16.13
CA VAL A 84 -17.25 -2.16 -16.84
C VAL A 84 -18.25 -2.90 -15.94
N GLN A 85 -19.33 -3.38 -16.55
CA GLN A 85 -20.30 -4.21 -15.84
C GLN A 85 -19.70 -5.57 -15.53
N THR A 86 -19.79 -6.00 -14.28
CA THR A 86 -19.28 -7.29 -13.80
C THR A 86 -20.19 -7.88 -12.74
N GLU A 87 -20.12 -9.19 -12.53
CA GLU A 87 -20.83 -9.88 -11.44
C GLU A 87 -20.24 -9.61 -10.04
N LYS A 88 -19.21 -8.74 -9.94
CA LYS A 88 -18.54 -8.44 -8.67
C LYS A 88 -19.39 -7.50 -7.83
N SER A 89 -19.32 -7.65 -6.51
CA SER A 89 -20.03 -6.78 -5.57
C SER A 89 -19.41 -5.38 -5.39
N TYR A 90 -18.47 -4.99 -6.25
CA TYR A 90 -17.73 -3.74 -6.19
C TYR A 90 -17.43 -3.21 -7.61
N PRO A 91 -17.24 -1.90 -7.80
CA PRO A 91 -16.94 -1.33 -9.11
C PRO A 91 -15.61 -1.82 -9.68
N VAL A 92 -15.59 -2.12 -10.98
CA VAL A 92 -14.37 -2.41 -11.73
C VAL A 92 -14.15 -1.30 -12.75
N GLY A 93 -13.12 -0.50 -12.53
CA GLY A 93 -12.77 0.62 -13.40
C GLY A 93 -11.70 0.27 -14.42
N LYS A 94 -11.71 0.99 -15.53
CA LYS A 94 -10.68 1.00 -16.56
C LYS A 94 -10.03 2.38 -16.61
N LEU A 95 -8.71 2.41 -16.47
CA LEU A 95 -7.89 3.60 -16.62
C LEU A 95 -7.04 3.43 -17.87
N ALA A 96 -7.55 3.93 -19.00
CA ALA A 96 -7.15 3.47 -20.32
C ALA A 96 -7.19 1.93 -20.40
N ASP A 97 -6.04 1.29 -20.45
CA ASP A 97 -5.89 -0.15 -20.60
C ASP A 97 -5.65 -0.91 -19.28
N LEU A 98 -5.54 -0.21 -18.15
CA LEU A 98 -5.39 -0.83 -16.83
C LEU A 98 -6.75 -1.14 -16.20
N GLU A 99 -6.84 -2.28 -15.50
CA GLU A 99 -8.00 -2.64 -14.68
C GLU A 99 -7.76 -2.30 -13.21
N ILE A 100 -8.75 -1.66 -12.58
CA ILE A 100 -8.69 -1.25 -11.18
C ILE A 100 -9.93 -1.79 -10.46
N HIS A 101 -9.71 -2.55 -9.39
CA HIS A 101 -10.77 -3.10 -8.55
C HIS A 101 -10.99 -2.22 -7.32
N PHE A 102 -12.15 -1.58 -7.23
CA PHE A 102 -12.51 -0.66 -6.14
C PHE A 102 -13.17 -1.39 -4.97
N MET A 103 -12.41 -2.28 -4.32
CA MET A 103 -12.88 -3.29 -3.34
C MET A 103 -13.79 -2.78 -2.21
N HIS A 104 -13.65 -1.53 -1.75
CA HIS A 104 -14.49 -0.97 -0.68
C HIS A 104 -15.28 0.28 -1.10
N TYR A 105 -15.69 0.36 -2.35
CA TYR A 105 -16.56 1.43 -2.86
C TYR A 105 -17.94 0.87 -3.18
N HIS A 106 -18.98 1.65 -2.92
CA HIS A 106 -20.38 1.22 -3.06
C HIS A 106 -20.93 1.46 -4.46
N SER A 107 -20.34 2.39 -5.22
CA SER A 107 -20.78 2.72 -6.58
C SER A 107 -19.62 3.21 -7.46
N GLU A 108 -19.82 3.10 -8.78
CA GLU A 108 -18.92 3.65 -9.81
C GLU A 108 -18.72 5.16 -9.62
N GLN A 109 -19.80 5.88 -9.26
CA GLN A 109 -19.75 7.30 -8.97
C GLN A 109 -18.83 7.60 -7.78
N GLU A 110 -18.97 6.88 -6.65
CA GLU A 110 -18.12 7.07 -5.47
C GLU A 110 -16.65 6.81 -5.82
N ALA A 111 -16.38 5.72 -6.54
CA ALA A 111 -15.05 5.37 -7.00
C ALA A 111 -14.42 6.47 -7.88
N ASN A 112 -15.17 6.99 -8.86
CA ASN A 112 -14.70 8.04 -9.76
C ASN A 112 -14.43 9.36 -9.03
N GLU A 113 -15.37 9.82 -8.20
CA GLU A 113 -15.23 11.06 -7.45
C GLU A 113 -14.00 11.01 -6.53
N LYS A 114 -13.80 9.90 -5.80
CA LYS A 114 -12.65 9.71 -4.91
C LYS A 114 -11.35 9.57 -5.68
N TRP A 115 -11.36 8.90 -6.83
CA TRP A 115 -10.20 8.80 -7.71
C TRP A 115 -9.75 10.20 -8.15
N GLN A 116 -10.63 10.97 -8.79
CA GLN A 116 -10.31 12.32 -9.29
C GLN A 116 -9.86 13.26 -8.16
N LEU A 117 -10.61 13.27 -7.04
CA LEU A 117 -10.30 14.12 -5.89
C LEU A 117 -8.95 13.81 -5.24
N ARG A 118 -8.54 12.54 -5.19
CA ARG A 118 -7.26 12.15 -4.57
C ARG A 118 -6.09 12.24 -5.54
N THR A 119 -6.32 12.00 -6.83
CA THR A 119 -5.34 12.25 -7.89
C THR A 119 -4.94 13.73 -7.92
N SER A 120 -5.88 14.66 -7.75
CA SER A 120 -5.56 16.11 -7.73
C SER A 120 -4.78 16.57 -6.49
N ARG A 121 -4.69 15.75 -5.44
CA ARG A 121 -3.92 16.05 -4.21
C ARG A 121 -2.48 15.54 -4.27
N MET A 122 -2.12 14.78 -5.30
CA MET A 122 -0.80 14.17 -5.40
C MET A 122 0.29 15.24 -5.49
N LYS A 123 1.31 15.07 -4.64
CA LYS A 123 2.57 15.81 -4.63
C LYS A 123 3.69 14.88 -5.12
N LEU A 124 4.07 15.04 -6.39
CA LEU A 124 5.01 14.13 -7.06
C LEU A 124 6.46 14.30 -6.54
N ASP A 125 6.78 15.47 -6.00
CA ASP A 125 8.04 15.76 -5.30
C ASP A 125 8.14 15.10 -3.92
N ASN A 126 7.00 14.68 -3.34
CA ASN A 126 6.91 13.98 -2.05
C ASN A 126 6.27 12.59 -2.21
N LEU A 127 6.76 11.83 -3.18
CA LEU A 127 6.22 10.55 -3.62
C LEU A 127 6.92 9.35 -2.97
N PHE A 128 6.11 8.40 -2.51
CA PHE A 128 6.53 7.14 -1.89
C PHE A 128 5.77 5.97 -2.51
N ILE A 129 6.51 5.00 -3.03
CA ILE A 129 5.94 3.81 -3.69
C ILE A 129 6.12 2.58 -2.81
N MET A 130 5.04 1.83 -2.60
CA MET A 130 5.05 0.58 -1.86
C MET A 130 4.48 -0.56 -2.71
N MET A 131 5.12 -1.72 -2.63
CA MET A 131 4.65 -2.96 -3.25
C MET A 131 4.89 -4.14 -2.30
N THR A 132 4.24 -5.26 -2.56
CA THR A 132 4.48 -6.53 -1.87
C THR A 132 4.70 -7.62 -2.91
N ASP A 133 5.45 -8.67 -2.60
CA ASP A 133 5.64 -9.83 -3.48
C ASP A 133 4.44 -10.80 -3.53
N ARG A 134 3.24 -10.25 -3.40
CA ARG A 134 1.97 -10.97 -3.42
C ARG A 134 1.40 -11.09 -4.81
N ASP A 135 0.40 -11.96 -4.93
CA ASP A 135 -0.53 -11.99 -6.05
C ASP A 135 0.18 -12.32 -7.38
N GLY A 136 1.20 -13.19 -7.31
CA GLY A 136 1.93 -13.69 -8.47
C GLY A 136 3.14 -12.87 -8.90
N VAL A 137 3.64 -11.95 -8.05
CA VAL A 137 4.88 -11.21 -8.31
C VAL A 137 6.06 -12.16 -8.47
N THR A 138 6.76 -12.03 -9.59
CA THR A 138 7.96 -12.79 -9.91
C THR A 138 9.23 -12.02 -9.55
N GLU A 139 10.38 -12.69 -9.52
CA GLU A 139 11.66 -12.01 -9.34
C GLU A 139 11.96 -10.98 -10.45
N LYS A 140 11.47 -11.21 -11.68
CA LYS A 140 11.57 -10.24 -12.77
C LYS A 140 10.77 -8.97 -12.48
N ASP A 141 9.59 -9.10 -11.87
CA ASP A 141 8.77 -7.95 -11.46
C ASP A 141 9.46 -7.15 -10.35
N ILE A 142 10.12 -7.83 -9.40
CA ILE A 142 10.95 -7.18 -8.38
C ILE A 142 12.11 -6.42 -9.02
N GLN A 143 12.79 -7.02 -9.99
CA GLN A 143 13.86 -6.35 -10.75
C GLN A 143 13.36 -5.12 -11.50
N LEU A 144 12.20 -5.22 -12.17
CA LEU A 144 11.58 -4.09 -12.86
C LEU A 144 11.23 -2.97 -11.88
N PHE A 145 10.67 -3.31 -10.72
CA PHE A 145 10.34 -2.35 -9.67
C PHE A 145 11.60 -1.62 -9.14
N ASP A 146 12.68 -2.35 -8.90
CA ASP A 146 13.96 -1.80 -8.42
C ASP A 146 14.57 -0.78 -9.40
N GLN A 147 14.39 -1.02 -10.70
CA GLN A 147 14.89 -0.16 -11.78
C GLN A 147 14.08 1.12 -12.00
N LEU A 148 12.85 1.22 -11.46
CA LEU A 148 12.01 2.41 -11.65
C LEU A 148 12.69 3.67 -11.09
N PRO A 149 12.57 4.83 -11.76
CA PRO A 149 13.30 6.05 -11.40
C PRO A 149 12.70 6.82 -10.19
N PHE A 150 12.06 6.12 -9.25
CA PHE A 150 11.56 6.72 -8.01
C PHE A 150 12.63 6.70 -6.92
N LYS A 151 12.86 7.86 -6.29
CA LYS A 151 13.76 8.01 -5.14
C LYS A 151 13.33 7.14 -3.97
N ASN A 152 12.05 7.21 -3.59
CA ASN A 152 11.51 6.50 -2.43
C ASN A 152 10.58 5.37 -2.90
N LYS A 153 11.13 4.16 -3.00
CA LYS A 153 10.36 2.96 -3.32
C LYS A 153 10.80 1.75 -2.48
N VAL A 154 9.84 0.93 -2.07
CA VAL A 154 10.08 -0.30 -1.31
C VAL A 154 9.13 -1.41 -1.76
N ILE A 155 9.65 -2.62 -1.87
CA ILE A 155 8.87 -3.84 -2.06
C ILE A 155 9.11 -4.78 -0.89
N PHE A 156 8.04 -5.19 -0.22
CA PHE A 156 8.09 -6.11 0.91
C PHE A 156 8.08 -7.55 0.43
N THR A 157 9.06 -8.35 0.86
CA THR A 157 9.28 -9.71 0.36
C THR A 157 9.27 -10.77 1.46
N HIS A 158 8.83 -11.99 1.15
CA HIS A 158 8.79 -13.13 2.08
C HIS A 158 10.13 -13.84 2.24
N LYS A 159 11.11 -13.49 1.40
CA LYS A 159 12.49 -13.97 1.48
C LYS A 159 13.48 -12.85 1.13
N PRO A 160 14.77 -12.99 1.49
CA PRO A 160 15.78 -12.00 1.15
C PRO A 160 16.04 -11.92 -0.36
N TYR A 161 16.20 -10.71 -0.88
CA TYR A 161 16.71 -10.43 -2.22
C TYR A 161 17.84 -9.39 -2.18
N PRO A 162 19.08 -9.79 -1.79
CA PRO A 162 20.18 -8.85 -1.57
C PRO A 162 20.59 -8.04 -2.81
N ALA A 163 20.26 -8.51 -4.01
CA ALA A 163 20.58 -7.84 -5.27
C ALA A 163 19.72 -6.59 -5.55
N PHE A 164 18.54 -6.47 -4.92
CA PHE A 164 17.60 -5.37 -5.18
C PHE A 164 17.58 -4.41 -4.00
N LYS A 165 17.88 -3.14 -4.27
CA LYS A 165 17.97 -2.08 -3.23
C LYS A 165 16.60 -1.74 -2.65
N SER A 166 15.53 -1.88 -3.43
CA SER A 166 14.17 -1.63 -2.97
C SER A 166 13.56 -2.79 -2.17
N ALA A 167 14.20 -3.96 -2.12
CA ALA A 167 13.63 -5.13 -1.45
C ALA A 167 13.81 -5.05 0.08
N CYS A 168 12.73 -5.22 0.81
CA CYS A 168 12.70 -5.28 2.27
C CYS A 168 12.10 -6.61 2.72
N TYR A 169 12.94 -7.47 3.30
CA TYR A 169 12.52 -8.78 3.79
C TYR A 169 11.66 -8.67 5.06
N ILE A 170 10.45 -9.22 5.02
CA ILE A 170 9.51 -9.30 6.15
C ILE A 170 9.49 -10.73 6.70
N LYS A 171 9.91 -10.88 7.96
CA LYS A 171 9.93 -12.17 8.66
C LYS A 171 8.51 -12.63 9.01
N GLY A 172 8.34 -13.94 9.14
CA GLY A 172 7.07 -14.61 9.46
C GLY A 172 6.38 -15.29 8.27
N PHE A 173 6.98 -15.20 7.08
CA PHE A 173 6.46 -15.76 5.84
C PHE A 173 7.46 -16.71 5.15
N GLU A 174 8.46 -17.21 5.88
CA GLU A 174 9.58 -18.01 5.34
C GLU A 174 9.14 -19.32 4.70
N LYS A 175 8.00 -19.86 5.13
CA LYS A 175 7.41 -21.10 4.62
C LYS A 175 6.32 -20.86 3.57
N GLN A 176 6.10 -19.60 3.20
CA GLN A 176 5.11 -19.18 2.21
C GLN A 176 5.82 -18.80 0.91
N ASN A 177 5.05 -18.62 -0.17
CA ASN A 177 5.58 -18.18 -1.46
C ASN A 177 5.49 -16.66 -1.66
N GLN A 178 4.92 -15.95 -0.69
CA GLN A 178 4.68 -14.50 -0.69
C GLN A 178 4.42 -14.00 0.73
N VAL A 179 4.51 -12.69 0.96
CA VAL A 179 4.08 -12.12 2.24
C VAL A 179 2.56 -12.27 2.43
N GLY A 180 2.11 -12.32 3.68
CA GLY A 180 0.69 -12.29 4.02
C GLY A 180 0.13 -10.87 4.03
N ASP A 181 -0.98 -10.68 4.75
CA ASP A 181 -1.51 -9.34 5.04
C ASP A 181 -0.62 -8.63 6.07
N ILE A 182 0.42 -7.93 5.60
CA ILE A 182 1.43 -7.36 6.50
C ILE A 182 0.91 -6.20 7.38
N PHE A 183 -0.34 -5.77 7.18
CA PHE A 183 -1.06 -4.86 8.05
C PHE A 183 -1.71 -5.55 9.25
N GLU A 184 -1.70 -6.88 9.33
CA GLU A 184 -2.13 -7.62 10.51
C GLU A 184 -1.10 -7.56 11.65
N PHE A 185 -1.59 -7.77 12.88
CA PHE A 185 -0.74 -7.86 14.06
C PHE A 185 0.16 -9.10 14.01
N SER A 186 1.46 -8.91 14.21
CA SER A 186 2.46 -9.99 14.17
C SER A 186 2.58 -10.77 15.47
N GLY A 187 1.85 -10.39 16.53
CA GLY A 187 2.00 -10.96 17.86
C GLY A 187 1.03 -10.41 18.90
N TRP A 188 1.53 -10.18 20.11
CA TRP A 188 0.80 -9.65 21.29
C TRP A 188 1.41 -8.32 21.80
N ASN A 189 2.14 -7.63 20.93
CA ASN A 189 2.91 -6.43 21.24
C ASN A 189 2.40 -5.19 20.50
N GLY A 190 1.21 -5.25 19.90
CA GLY A 190 0.59 -4.17 19.14
C GLY A 190 1.29 -3.85 17.82
N LYS A 191 2.36 -4.58 17.47
CA LYS A 191 3.08 -4.40 16.22
C LYS A 191 2.39 -5.15 15.09
N LYS A 192 2.39 -4.54 13.92
CA LYS A 192 2.02 -5.16 12.64
C LYS A 192 3.26 -5.64 11.92
N TYR A 193 3.11 -6.55 10.96
CA TYR A 193 4.28 -7.07 10.23
C TYR A 193 5.07 -5.97 9.50
N TYR A 194 4.38 -4.95 8.96
CA TYR A 194 5.08 -3.82 8.31
C TYR A 194 5.89 -2.95 9.28
N ASP A 195 5.71 -3.07 10.61
CA ASP A 195 6.54 -2.33 11.58
C ASP A 195 7.99 -2.86 11.64
N GLN A 196 8.29 -3.94 10.89
CA GLN A 196 9.67 -4.39 10.64
C GLN A 196 10.45 -3.43 9.74
N PHE A 197 9.74 -2.57 8.97
CA PHE A 197 10.32 -1.50 8.18
C PHE A 197 10.08 -0.16 8.89
N ASP A 198 11.13 0.64 9.09
CA ASP A 198 11.02 1.97 9.74
C ASP A 198 10.46 3.01 8.76
N TYR A 199 9.18 2.87 8.45
CA TYR A 199 8.48 3.72 7.49
C TYR A 199 8.43 5.19 7.91
N VAL A 200 8.48 5.52 9.22
CA VAL A 200 8.53 6.91 9.67
C VAL A 200 9.89 7.53 9.34
N LYS A 201 10.98 6.82 9.64
CA LYS A 201 12.32 7.30 9.24
C LYS A 201 12.41 7.45 7.72
N TRP A 202 11.89 6.49 6.97
CA TRP A 202 11.86 6.55 5.51
C TRP A 202 11.05 7.75 4.99
N PHE A 203 9.88 8.00 5.55
CA PHE A 203 9.07 9.17 5.19
C PHE A 203 9.77 10.51 5.49
N ASN A 204 10.56 10.59 6.56
CA ASN A 204 11.31 11.79 6.90
C ASN A 204 12.53 12.06 6.00
N GLN A 205 12.84 11.16 5.05
CA GLN A 205 13.96 11.31 4.08
C GLN A 205 13.56 11.97 2.74
N ALA A 206 12.30 12.39 2.61
CA ALA A 206 11.77 13.06 1.42
C ALA A 206 12.71 14.17 0.91
#